data_AF-A0A1V4QEU7-F1
#
_entry.id   AF-A0A1V4QEU7-F1
#
_cell.length_a   1.000
_cell.length_b   1.000
_cell.length_c   1.000
_cell.angle_alpha   90.00
_cell.angle_beta   90.00
_cell.angle_gamma   90.00
#
_symmetry.space_group_name_H-M   'P 1'
#
loop_
_entity.id
_entity.type
_entity.pdbx_description
1 polymer ?
#
loop_
_entity_poly.entity_id
_entity_poly.type
_entity_poly.pdbx_seq_one_letter_code
_entity_poly.pdbx_strand_id
1 'polypeptide(L)'
;MALIGIKRRGDFIAQRIAEVIKKTEGKTVPLGALDITLYRDDLQLVAEAPIIENSEINFDINNKIIVLVDDVLYTGRTIRAAIEEILDFGRPKKIQLAVLIDRGHRELPIQADFIGRKVPTSKKEIVDVFIKETDGMDSVVIHSYRKKSKSSKTGMRKGLKRPGVKQLYITGDKDYA
;
A
#
# COMPACT_ATOMS: atom_id res chain seq x y z
N MET A 1 -2.08 17.15 13.50
CA MET A 1 -2.22 16.05 12.54
C MET A 1 -1.10 15.07 12.78
N ALA A 2 -1.31 13.78 12.51
CA ALA A 2 -0.27 12.74 12.51
C ALA A 2 -0.46 11.84 11.29
N LEU A 3 0.62 11.20 10.82
CA LEU A 3 0.55 10.18 9.76
C LEU A 3 0.75 8.80 10.38
N ILE A 4 -0.04 7.84 9.93
CA ILE A 4 0.08 6.44 10.35
C ILE A 4 0.17 5.59 9.09
N GLY A 5 1.32 4.99 8.85
CA GLY A 5 1.51 4.12 7.69
C GLY A 5 1.14 2.68 7.98
N ILE A 6 0.54 2.01 7.00
CA ILE A 6 0.24 0.58 7.08
C ILE A 6 1.47 -0.19 6.61
N LYS A 7 2.08 -0.98 7.50
CA LYS A 7 3.26 -1.81 7.17
C LYS A 7 2.91 -2.80 6.07
N ARG A 8 3.81 -3.08 5.12
CA ARG A 8 5.27 -2.80 5.12
C ARG A 8 5.77 -1.70 4.17
N ARG A 9 4.89 -1.05 3.42
CA ARG A 9 5.27 0.01 2.46
C ARG A 9 4.62 1.34 2.77
N GLY A 10 3.39 1.34 3.30
CA GLY A 10 2.68 2.55 3.68
C GLY A 10 3.40 3.36 4.77
N ASP A 11 4.16 2.72 5.65
CA ASP A 11 5.03 3.33 6.65
C ASP A 11 6.21 4.10 6.06
N PHE A 12 6.92 3.54 5.09
CA PHE A 12 7.95 4.28 4.35
C PHE A 12 7.37 5.43 3.53
N ILE A 13 6.19 5.23 2.90
CA ILE A 13 5.50 6.30 2.19
C ILE A 13 5.09 7.42 3.18
N ALA A 14 4.60 7.09 4.38
CA ALA A 14 4.29 8.08 5.42
C ALA A 14 5.53 8.86 5.86
N GLN A 15 6.68 8.20 6.02
CA GLN A 15 7.96 8.84 6.32
C GLN A 15 8.34 9.84 5.22
N ARG A 16 8.29 9.43 3.95
CA ARG A 16 8.58 10.31 2.81
C ARG A 16 7.65 11.53 2.77
N ILE A 17 6.35 11.35 3.03
CA ILE A 17 5.38 12.46 3.11
C ILE A 17 5.74 13.41 4.27
N ALA A 18 6.06 12.89 5.45
CA ALA A 18 6.47 13.72 6.59
C ALA A 18 7.75 14.52 6.30
N GLU A 19 8.73 13.93 5.60
CA GLU A 19 9.93 14.65 5.17
C GLU A 19 9.61 15.78 4.19
N VAL A 20 8.72 15.54 3.23
CA VAL A 20 8.26 16.59 2.29
C VAL A 20 7.59 17.71 3.06
N ILE A 21 6.64 17.41 3.96
CA ILE A 21 5.98 18.42 4.79
C ILE A 21 6.99 19.20 5.62
N LYS A 22 7.99 18.54 6.20
CA LYS A 22 9.04 19.22 6.97
C LYS A 22 9.87 20.16 6.10
N LYS A 23 10.21 19.75 4.87
CA LYS A 23 10.98 20.57 3.93
C LYS A 23 10.18 21.77 3.41
N THR A 24 8.88 21.61 3.16
CA THR A 24 8.04 22.69 2.59
C THR A 24 7.48 23.63 3.65
N GLU A 25 7.08 23.10 4.82
CA GLU A 25 6.37 23.86 5.86
C GLU A 25 7.20 24.07 7.14
N GLY A 26 8.40 23.48 7.25
CA GLY A 26 9.22 23.52 8.46
C GLY A 26 8.65 22.73 9.65
N LYS A 27 7.55 21.99 9.46
CA LYS A 27 6.80 21.31 10.52
C LYS A 27 7.14 19.82 10.57
N THR A 28 7.49 19.33 11.75
CA THR A 28 7.59 17.90 12.03
C THR A 28 6.20 17.33 12.32
N VAL A 29 5.83 16.25 11.63
CA VAL A 29 4.55 15.55 11.83
C VAL A 29 4.83 14.23 12.58
N PRO A 30 4.10 13.90 13.65
CA PRO A 30 4.21 12.61 14.31
C PRO A 30 3.93 11.46 13.34
N LEU A 31 4.73 10.40 13.44
CA LEU A 31 4.64 9.19 12.64
C LEU A 31 4.29 8.01 13.53
N GLY A 32 3.40 7.15 13.02
CA GLY A 32 3.13 5.84 13.58
C GLY A 32 3.07 4.79 12.47
N ALA A 33 3.04 3.52 12.86
CA ALA A 33 2.93 2.40 11.95
C ALA A 33 1.91 1.39 12.48
N LEU A 34 1.11 0.80 11.60
CA LEU A 34 0.20 -0.29 11.94
C LEU A 34 0.62 -1.57 11.22
N ASP A 35 0.68 -2.67 11.95
CA ASP A 35 0.79 -4.00 11.37
C ASP A 35 -0.56 -4.72 11.38
N ILE A 36 -1.27 -4.60 10.25
CA ILE A 36 -2.52 -5.34 10.00
C ILE A 36 -2.31 -6.44 8.96
N THR A 37 -1.12 -7.05 8.93
CA THR A 37 -0.72 -8.03 7.92
C THR A 37 -1.78 -9.11 7.75
N LEU A 38 -2.36 -9.66 8.84
CA LEU A 38 -3.42 -10.68 8.81
C LEU A 38 -4.69 -10.31 8.04
N TYR A 39 -4.95 -9.02 7.81
CA TYR A 39 -6.17 -8.50 7.17
C TYR A 39 -5.94 -7.99 5.74
N ARG A 40 -4.74 -8.22 5.17
CA ARG A 40 -4.44 -7.76 3.82
C ARG A 40 -5.13 -8.62 2.76
N ASP A 41 -5.76 -7.94 1.79
CA ASP A 41 -6.54 -8.56 0.71
C ASP A 41 -5.73 -9.51 -0.17
N ASP A 42 -4.42 -9.31 -0.22
CA ASP A 42 -3.46 -10.05 -1.04
C ASP A 42 -2.96 -11.35 -0.38
N LEU A 43 -3.08 -11.50 0.94
CA LEU A 43 -2.66 -12.71 1.65
C LEU A 43 -3.47 -13.96 1.29
N GLN A 44 -4.67 -13.83 0.73
CA GLN A 44 -5.43 -15.00 0.27
C GLN A 44 -4.74 -15.75 -0.88
N LEU A 45 -3.69 -15.19 -1.49
CA LEU A 45 -3.01 -15.75 -2.66
C LEU A 45 -1.61 -16.31 -2.38
N VAL A 46 -1.02 -16.10 -1.19
CA VAL A 46 0.35 -16.50 -0.87
C VAL A 46 0.37 -17.49 0.30
N ALA A 47 0.95 -18.66 0.07
CA ALA A 47 0.90 -19.84 0.96
C ALA A 47 1.90 -19.80 2.15
N GLU A 48 2.44 -18.64 2.51
CA GLU A 48 3.40 -18.49 3.61
C GLU A 48 2.73 -17.78 4.79
N ALA A 49 2.97 -18.28 6.00
CA ALA A 49 2.39 -17.71 7.21
C ALA A 49 2.85 -16.25 7.37
N PRO A 50 1.93 -15.28 7.57
CA PRO A 50 2.30 -13.89 7.72
C PRO A 50 3.17 -13.69 8.97
N ILE A 51 4.28 -12.98 8.82
CA ILE A 51 5.09 -12.50 9.95
C ILE A 51 4.35 -11.29 10.53
N ILE A 52 3.89 -11.42 11.77
CA ILE A 52 3.22 -10.36 12.53
C ILE A 52 4.28 -9.58 13.30
N GLU A 53 4.43 -8.30 12.99
CA GLU A 53 5.14 -7.33 13.81
C GLU A 53 4.13 -6.54 14.67
N ASN A 54 4.64 -5.72 15.60
CA ASN A 54 3.77 -4.87 16.42
C ASN A 54 3.49 -3.54 15.71
N SER A 55 2.29 -3.03 15.93
CA SER A 55 1.91 -1.63 15.66
C SER A 55 2.62 -0.69 16.63
N GLU A 56 3.03 0.48 16.14
CA GLU A 56 3.82 1.46 16.86
C GLU A 56 3.19 2.86 16.72
N ILE A 57 2.48 3.29 17.76
CA ILE A 57 1.91 4.64 17.86
C ILE A 57 2.38 5.26 19.17
N ASN A 58 3.50 5.99 19.10
CA ASN A 58 4.15 6.60 20.26
C ASN A 58 3.70 8.06 20.51
N PHE A 59 2.46 8.37 20.18
CA PHE A 59 1.86 9.70 20.36
C PHE A 59 0.38 9.59 20.73
N ASP A 60 -0.14 10.59 21.43
CA ASP A 60 -1.56 10.65 21.78
C ASP A 60 -2.42 10.81 20.51
N ILE A 61 -3.39 9.91 20.30
CA ILE A 61 -4.32 9.97 19.16
C ILE A 61 -5.45 10.97 19.39
N ASN A 62 -5.78 11.24 20.66
CA ASN A 62 -7.02 11.92 21.01
C ASN A 62 -7.13 13.31 20.36
N ASN A 63 -8.29 13.57 19.76
CA ASN A 63 -8.62 14.84 19.07
C ASN A 63 -7.63 15.25 17.95
N LYS A 64 -6.79 14.33 17.46
CA LYS A 64 -5.92 14.58 16.30
C LYS A 64 -6.59 14.20 14.98
N ILE A 65 -6.23 14.92 13.92
CA ILE A 65 -6.47 14.46 12.55
C ILE A 65 -5.40 13.40 12.24
N ILE A 66 -5.83 12.19 11.95
CA ILE A 66 -4.97 11.05 11.58
C ILE A 66 -5.09 10.84 10.08
N VAL A 67 -3.96 10.78 9.39
CA VAL A 67 -3.90 10.39 7.97
C VAL A 67 -3.30 9.00 7.90
N LEU A 68 -4.14 8.01 7.58
CA LEU A 68 -3.70 6.67 7.22
C LEU A 68 -3.00 6.72 5.87
N VAL A 69 -1.88 6.01 5.74
CA VAL A 69 -1.09 5.95 4.52
C VAL A 69 -0.89 4.50 4.10
N ASP A 70 -1.29 4.17 2.87
CA ASP A 70 -1.12 2.85 2.28
C ASP A 70 -0.55 2.93 0.86
N ASP A 71 0.02 1.84 0.36
CA ASP A 71 0.56 1.79 -0.99
C ASP A 71 -0.56 1.62 -2.05
N VAL A 72 -1.49 0.68 -1.84
CA VAL A 72 -2.54 0.35 -2.79
C VAL A 72 -3.91 0.22 -2.12
N LEU A 73 -4.88 1.04 -2.53
CA LEU A 73 -6.27 0.87 -2.14
C LEU A 73 -7.01 -0.09 -3.09
N TYR A 74 -7.38 -1.27 -2.58
CA TYR A 74 -8.14 -2.30 -3.29
C TYR A 74 -9.58 -2.46 -2.77
N THR A 75 -9.92 -3.53 -2.03
CA THR A 75 -11.31 -3.77 -1.59
C THR A 75 -11.72 -2.87 -0.43
N GLY A 76 -10.74 -2.42 0.35
CA GLY A 76 -10.90 -1.56 1.53
C GLY A 76 -10.84 -2.30 2.87
N ARG A 77 -10.71 -3.64 2.90
CA ARG A 77 -10.71 -4.41 4.16
C ARG A 77 -9.51 -4.10 5.05
N THR A 78 -8.35 -3.90 4.45
CA THR A 78 -7.12 -3.44 5.12
C THR A 78 -7.36 -2.10 5.82
N ILE A 79 -7.92 -1.12 5.12
CA ILE A 79 -8.22 0.20 5.72
C ILE A 79 -9.27 0.09 6.84
N ARG A 80 -10.30 -0.74 6.68
CA ARG A 80 -11.28 -0.98 7.75
C ARG A 80 -10.59 -1.49 9.02
N ALA A 81 -9.72 -2.49 8.90
CA ALA A 81 -8.97 -3.02 10.04
C ALA A 81 -8.05 -1.96 10.67
N ALA A 82 -7.38 -1.15 9.86
CA ALA A 82 -6.55 -0.04 10.35
C ALA A 82 -7.37 1.01 11.14
N ILE A 83 -8.60 1.30 10.69
CA ILE A 83 -9.51 2.21 11.41
C ILE A 83 -9.93 1.60 12.75
N GLU A 84 -10.31 0.32 12.77
CA GLU A 84 -10.66 -0.41 14.01
C GLU A 84 -9.49 -0.32 15.01
N GLU A 85 -8.27 -0.62 14.58
CA GLU A 85 -7.10 -0.57 15.44
C GLU A 85 -6.77 0.85 15.94
N ILE A 86 -6.84 1.90 15.09
CA ILE A 86 -6.69 3.29 15.55
C ILE A 86 -7.68 3.65 16.65
N LEU A 87 -8.91 3.14 16.56
CA LEU A 87 -9.94 3.37 17.58
C LEU A 87 -9.68 2.58 18.87
N ASP A 88 -8.89 1.52 18.85
CA ASP A 88 -8.41 0.86 20.07
C ASP A 88 -7.36 1.72 20.80
N PHE A 89 -6.55 2.48 20.05
CA PHE A 89 -5.56 3.40 20.62
C PHE A 89 -6.14 4.74 21.12
N GLY A 90 -7.32 5.17 20.64
CA GLY A 90 -7.92 6.43 21.11
C GLY A 90 -9.09 6.95 20.30
N ARG A 91 -9.38 8.25 20.43
CA ARG A 91 -10.49 8.93 19.77
C ARG A 91 -9.99 10.10 18.90
N PRO A 92 -9.61 9.84 17.63
CA PRO A 92 -9.16 10.90 16.74
C PRO A 92 -10.31 11.86 16.39
N LYS A 93 -9.96 13.10 16.06
CA LYS A 93 -10.93 14.11 15.57
C LYS A 93 -11.45 13.75 14.18
N LYS A 94 -10.58 13.21 13.34
CA LYS A 94 -10.87 12.80 11.97
C LYS A 94 -9.84 11.74 11.55
N ILE A 95 -10.27 10.75 10.79
CA ILE A 95 -9.38 9.83 10.07
C ILE A 95 -9.53 10.15 8.58
N GLN A 96 -8.40 10.31 7.91
CA GLN A 96 -8.30 10.49 6.46
C GLN A 96 -7.42 9.38 5.88
N LEU A 97 -7.54 9.16 4.58
CA LEU A 97 -6.76 8.13 3.88
C LEU A 97 -6.00 8.73 2.71
N ALA A 98 -4.69 8.51 2.70
CA ALA A 98 -3.79 8.78 1.58
C ALA A 98 -3.27 7.47 1.00
N VAL A 99 -3.37 7.28 -0.31
CA VAL A 99 -2.82 6.12 -0.99
C VAL A 99 -2.02 6.49 -2.22
N LEU A 100 -0.96 5.73 -2.51
CA LEU A 100 -0.19 5.95 -3.73
C LEU A 100 -1.02 5.55 -4.96
N ILE A 101 -1.61 4.35 -4.95
CA ILE A 101 -2.43 3.83 -6.05
C ILE A 101 -3.84 3.50 -5.58
N ASP A 102 -4.84 3.99 -6.31
CA ASP A 102 -6.21 3.49 -6.22
C ASP A 102 -6.51 2.61 -7.44
N ARG A 103 -6.73 1.32 -7.19
CA ARG A 103 -7.02 0.34 -8.25
C ARG A 103 -8.50 -0.03 -8.41
N GLY A 104 -9.40 0.63 -7.68
CA GLY A 104 -10.83 0.35 -7.68
C GLY A 104 -11.24 -0.96 -7.01
N HIS A 105 -12.37 -1.53 -7.43
CA HIS A 105 -12.97 -2.79 -6.92
C HIS A 105 -13.30 -2.80 -5.42
N ARG A 106 -13.84 -1.68 -4.92
CA ARG A 106 -14.31 -1.57 -3.54
C ARG A 106 -15.35 -2.63 -3.20
N GLU A 107 -15.18 -3.24 -2.04
CA GLU A 107 -16.18 -4.10 -1.39
C GLU A 107 -16.73 -3.45 -0.12
N LEU A 108 -16.05 -2.42 0.37
CA LEU A 108 -16.48 -1.56 1.47
C LEU A 108 -16.62 -0.12 0.97
N PRO A 109 -17.50 0.69 1.58
CA PRO A 109 -17.71 2.10 1.21
C PRO A 109 -16.55 3.01 1.68
N ILE A 110 -15.32 2.64 1.31
CA ILE A 110 -14.08 3.30 1.71
C ILE A 110 -13.47 3.98 0.48
N GLN A 111 -13.18 5.27 0.61
CA GLN A 111 -12.51 6.08 -0.39
C GLN A 111 -11.31 6.78 0.23
N ALA A 112 -10.29 7.03 -0.59
CA ALA A 112 -9.14 7.83 -0.17
C ALA A 112 -9.45 9.32 -0.34
N ASP A 113 -9.04 10.12 0.65
CA ASP A 113 -9.01 11.58 0.56
C ASP A 113 -7.91 12.04 -0.41
N PHE A 114 -6.78 11.34 -0.44
CA PHE A 114 -5.62 11.67 -1.26
C PHE A 114 -5.18 10.45 -2.07
N ILE A 115 -5.06 10.62 -3.38
CA ILE A 115 -4.71 9.53 -4.31
C ILE A 115 -3.56 10.02 -5.18
N GLY A 116 -2.43 9.30 -5.17
CA GLY A 116 -1.33 9.56 -6.09
C GLY A 116 -1.75 9.33 -7.55
N ARG A 117 -2.24 8.12 -7.85
CA ARG A 117 -2.79 7.79 -9.18
C ARG A 117 -3.95 6.81 -9.11
N LYS A 118 -5.00 7.07 -9.88
CA LYS A 118 -6.06 6.09 -10.17
C LYS A 118 -5.63 5.22 -11.33
N VAL A 119 -5.68 3.90 -11.14
CA VAL A 119 -5.25 2.91 -12.11
C VAL A 119 -6.40 1.92 -12.35
N PRO A 120 -7.12 2.02 -13.49
CA PRO A 120 -8.14 1.04 -13.82
C PRO A 120 -7.50 -0.34 -14.00
N THR A 121 -7.91 -1.31 -13.18
CA THR A 121 -7.50 -2.72 -13.32
C THR A 121 -8.72 -3.61 -13.50
N SER A 122 -8.51 -4.82 -13.97
CA SER A 122 -9.41 -5.95 -13.77
C SER A 122 -9.19 -6.61 -12.40
N LYS A 123 -10.12 -7.47 -11.96
CA LYS A 123 -9.95 -8.27 -10.73
C LYS A 123 -8.83 -9.31 -10.81
N LYS A 124 -8.36 -9.64 -12.03
CA LYS A 124 -7.28 -10.63 -12.26
C LYS A 124 -5.89 -10.01 -12.32
N GLU A 125 -5.83 -8.69 -12.41
CA GLU A 125 -4.59 -7.95 -12.35
C GLU A 125 -4.17 -7.70 -10.91
N ILE A 126 -2.89 -7.48 -10.71
CA ILE A 126 -2.24 -7.18 -9.44
C ILE A 126 -1.43 -5.92 -9.65
N VAL A 127 -1.41 -5.08 -8.62
CA VAL A 127 -0.61 -3.87 -8.56
C VAL A 127 0.47 -4.11 -7.52
N ASP A 128 1.71 -4.28 -7.98
CA ASP A 128 2.87 -4.33 -7.10
C ASP A 128 3.49 -2.94 -6.99
N VAL A 129 3.68 -2.47 -5.77
CA VAL A 129 4.44 -1.26 -5.48
C VAL A 129 5.79 -1.69 -4.94
N PHE A 130 6.85 -1.13 -5.52
CA PHE A 130 8.23 -1.28 -5.10
C PHE A 130 8.70 0.06 -4.57
N ILE A 131 9.28 0.06 -3.38
CA ILE A 131 9.87 1.25 -2.77
C ILE A 131 11.35 0.99 -2.50
N LYS A 132 12.18 2.01 -2.67
CA LYS A 132 13.63 1.91 -2.55
C LYS A 132 14.10 1.32 -1.22
N GLU A 133 13.41 1.62 -0.13
CA GLU A 133 13.75 1.21 1.24
C GLU A 133 13.63 -0.30 1.45
N THR A 134 12.68 -0.96 0.78
CA THR A 134 12.46 -2.41 0.91
C THR A 134 12.88 -3.22 -0.33
N ASP A 135 12.78 -2.62 -1.51
CA ASP A 135 12.91 -3.30 -2.80
C ASP A 135 14.12 -2.80 -3.63
N GLY A 136 14.84 -1.78 -3.16
CA GLY A 136 16.00 -1.20 -3.84
C GLY A 136 15.67 -0.32 -5.06
N MET A 137 14.39 -0.18 -5.42
CA MET A 137 13.92 0.69 -6.50
C MET A 137 12.53 1.25 -6.19
N ASP A 138 12.22 2.41 -6.78
CA ASP A 138 10.85 2.93 -6.79
C ASP A 138 10.18 2.56 -8.12
N SER A 139 9.11 1.77 -8.08
CA SER A 139 8.33 1.41 -9.26
C SER A 139 6.93 0.94 -8.89
N VAL A 140 5.96 1.14 -9.78
CA VAL A 140 4.66 0.46 -9.71
C VAL A 140 4.58 -0.48 -10.90
N VAL A 141 4.02 -1.67 -10.74
CA VAL A 141 3.90 -2.67 -11.82
C VAL A 141 2.51 -3.27 -11.80
N ILE A 142 1.91 -3.43 -12.99
CA ILE A 142 0.62 -4.10 -13.15
C ILE A 142 0.84 -5.39 -13.94
N HIS A 143 0.36 -6.51 -13.42
CA HIS A 143 0.46 -7.79 -14.12
C HIS A 143 -0.75 -8.68 -13.84
N SER A 144 -0.99 -9.64 -14.72
CA SER A 144 -2.08 -10.61 -14.58
C SER A 144 -1.54 -11.99 -14.22
N TYR A 145 -2.19 -12.71 -13.29
CA TYR A 145 -1.93 -14.14 -13.11
C TYR A 145 -2.38 -14.92 -14.35
N ARG A 146 -1.44 -15.51 -15.11
CA ARG A 146 -1.76 -16.62 -16.02
C ARG A 146 -1.68 -17.93 -15.25
N LYS A 147 -2.83 -18.61 -15.09
CA LYS A 147 -2.86 -20.03 -14.71
C LYS A 147 -1.95 -20.79 -15.68
N LYS A 148 -0.97 -21.57 -15.18
CA LYS A 148 -0.24 -22.54 -16.03
C LYS A 148 -1.28 -23.44 -16.69
N SER A 149 -1.41 -23.36 -18.01
CA SER A 149 -2.08 -24.42 -18.78
C SER A 149 -1.31 -25.72 -18.53
N LYS A 150 -2.00 -26.82 -18.19
CA LYS A 150 -1.38 -28.15 -18.16
C LYS A 150 -0.88 -28.46 -19.58
N SER A 151 0.42 -28.29 -19.83
CA SER A 151 1.06 -28.78 -21.05
C SER A 151 2.00 -29.93 -20.69
N SER A 152 1.63 -31.09 -21.24
CA SER A 152 2.41 -32.30 -21.49
C SER A 152 3.93 -32.22 -21.34
N LYS A 153 4.48 -33.23 -20.65
CA LYS A 153 5.91 -33.55 -20.51
C LYS A 153 6.63 -33.52 -21.87
N THR A 154 7.55 -32.59 -22.11
CA THR A 154 8.85 -32.87 -22.78
C THR A 154 9.83 -31.70 -22.61
N GLY A 155 11.09 -31.99 -22.24
CA GLY A 155 12.27 -31.30 -22.78
C GLY A 155 12.77 -30.00 -22.14
N MET A 156 13.83 -30.13 -21.33
CA MET A 156 15.01 -29.26 -21.15
C MET A 156 14.91 -27.71 -21.06
N ARG A 157 15.60 -27.22 -20.01
CA ARG A 157 15.80 -25.84 -19.54
C ARG A 157 16.25 -24.85 -20.63
N LYS A 158 15.50 -23.75 -20.81
CA LYS A 158 15.98 -22.42 -21.24
C LYS A 158 15.16 -21.32 -20.53
N GLY A 159 15.81 -20.18 -20.27
CA GLY A 159 15.49 -19.16 -19.26
C GLY A 159 14.01 -18.77 -19.10
N LEU A 160 13.63 -18.57 -17.83
CA LEU A 160 12.30 -18.20 -17.38
C LEU A 160 11.92 -16.79 -17.88
N LYS A 161 11.36 -16.67 -19.09
CA LYS A 161 10.66 -15.45 -19.52
C LYS A 161 9.35 -15.36 -18.74
N ARG A 162 9.25 -14.41 -17.81
CA ARG A 162 7.98 -14.09 -17.10
C ARG A 162 6.97 -13.53 -18.12
N PRO A 163 5.82 -14.17 -18.36
CA PRO A 163 4.92 -13.77 -19.45
C PRO A 163 3.91 -12.69 -19.02
N GLY A 164 3.75 -11.64 -19.83
CA GLY A 164 2.58 -10.74 -19.84
C GLY A 164 2.54 -9.61 -18.79
N VAL A 165 3.68 -9.03 -18.41
CA VAL A 165 3.72 -7.86 -17.52
C VAL A 165 3.40 -6.60 -18.32
N LYS A 166 2.32 -5.90 -17.99
CA LYS A 166 2.07 -4.53 -18.48
C LYS A 166 2.80 -3.60 -17.51
N GLN A 167 4.10 -3.41 -17.74
CA GLN A 167 4.91 -2.62 -16.84
C GLN A 167 4.57 -1.14 -17.01
N LEU A 168 3.75 -0.62 -16.10
CA LEU A 168 3.45 0.80 -16.02
C LEU A 168 4.47 1.45 -15.09
N TYR A 169 5.63 1.84 -15.61
CA TYR A 169 6.61 2.59 -14.82
C TYR A 169 6.04 3.97 -14.47
N ILE A 170 5.54 4.12 -13.24
CA ILE A 170 5.22 5.44 -12.68
C ILE A 170 6.52 5.92 -12.00
N THR A 171 7.45 6.44 -12.80
CA THR A 171 8.64 7.13 -12.29
C THR A 171 8.30 8.62 -12.15
N GLY A 172 8.62 9.22 -11.00
CA GLY A 172 8.24 10.59 -10.64
C GLY A 172 8.77 11.73 -11.51
N ASP A 173 9.55 11.45 -12.56
CA ASP A 173 10.30 12.47 -13.30
C ASP A 173 9.58 13.05 -14.54
N LYS A 174 8.36 12.62 -14.92
CA LYS A 174 7.76 13.07 -16.19
C LYS A 174 6.30 13.53 -16.21
N ASP A 175 5.59 13.47 -15.08
CA ASP A 175 4.15 13.81 -15.06
C ASP A 175 3.82 15.10 -14.28
N TYR A 176 4.84 15.87 -13.84
CA TYR A 176 4.68 17.20 -13.24
C TYR A 176 5.49 18.24 -14.04
N ALA A 177 4.99 18.61 -15.22
CA ALA A 177 5.40 19.79 -15.98
C ALA A 177 4.15 20.57 -16.37
#